data_AF-A0AAN9Z5Q3-F1
#
_entry.id   AF-A0AAN9Z5Q3-F1
#
_cell.length_a   1.000
_cell.length_b   1.000
_cell.length_c   1.000
_cell.angle_alpha   90.00
_cell.angle_beta   90.00
_cell.angle_gamma   90.00
#
_symmetry.space_group_name_H-M   'P 1'
#
loop_
_entity.id
_entity.type
_entity.pdbx_description
1 polymer ?
#
loop_
_entity_poly.entity_id
_entity_poly.type
_entity_poly.pdbx_seq_one_letter_code
_entity_poly.pdbx_strand_id
1 'polypeptide(L)'
;MESRSLEPSADPEDLDVYGQLQKKEKDLILAAELGKALLEKNEELSRQNEKIAEDFSQKLELLEQDRHALRRRLAALQSESDARLLEVQSDLAAVGAALAEREAALRAAEREKQQLVAELSEQNARLAQQLKESSRAEETLSAQLQCLRDQCNLRKSSLQDHLTSLEVMRDEIQLLSEKKAELERRLQALLRQRDEQAAALDDASDRIVQLEHQAREHETQFRQSQRELEQLRITNRLLGEQLEQQSASAIGSTTTHRSLLNEMECDGCEDNKSQLHFGIPSDTEIQLQQEVESACRRLRAICIELKSCQQSNDASMASASGMESASNSSTSNDSGYELVKTGRLSDLVDELCSLIKAGKGHSRTSSTSSGIGLELELEAELHRAREALERSERALEELQDQFKRAQEQVQDLQSKLTVCEAELSGTKEERDRARADMENSHLARDELLRKAWETRDGAVARKNHVEVELARTRIDVMQANSQLLEAIQQKVELSQQLEQWQMDMQLLLDDNMRQKLTTQEQRNVAPTTGTGATTAATKSTNKPSKRLFGFFQR
;
A
#
# COMPACT_ATOMS: atom_id res chain seq x y z
N MET A 1 128.42 -108.11 -8.00
CA MET A 1 129.56 -107.37 -8.59
C MET A 1 129.77 -106.16 -7.71
N GLU A 2 130.47 -106.25 -6.57
CA GLU A 2 131.60 -107.14 -6.21
C GLU A 2 132.91 -106.79 -6.93
N SER A 3 134.01 -106.86 -6.18
CA SER A 3 135.38 -106.39 -6.47
C SER A 3 135.55 -104.85 -6.44
N ARG A 4 136.48 -104.25 -5.68
CA ARG A 4 137.94 -104.52 -5.49
C ARG A 4 138.74 -104.24 -6.78
N SER A 5 139.93 -103.64 -6.77
CA SER A 5 140.84 -103.31 -5.67
C SER A 5 142.00 -102.40 -6.12
N LEU A 6 142.77 -101.89 -5.14
CA LEU A 6 144.23 -101.65 -5.17
C LEU A 6 144.86 -100.62 -6.14
N GLU A 7 145.40 -99.57 -5.51
CA GLU A 7 146.75 -98.96 -5.69
C GLU A 7 147.90 -99.86 -6.23
N PRO A 8 149.11 -99.32 -6.56
CA PRO A 8 149.59 -97.93 -6.39
C PRO A 8 150.36 -97.32 -7.61
N SER A 9 150.87 -96.09 -7.41
CA SER A 9 152.08 -95.43 -7.98
C SER A 9 151.84 -94.08 -8.67
N ALA A 10 152.88 -93.25 -8.73
CA ALA A 10 152.79 -91.78 -8.83
C ALA A 10 152.84 -91.18 -10.26
N ASP A 11 152.46 -89.92 -10.33
CA ASP A 11 152.03 -89.14 -11.52
C ASP A 11 153.17 -88.75 -12.49
N PRO A 12 152.85 -88.32 -13.73
CA PRO A 12 152.62 -86.87 -13.94
C PRO A 12 151.61 -86.51 -15.07
N GLU A 13 150.52 -85.79 -14.75
CA GLU A 13 149.56 -85.24 -15.75
C GLU A 13 149.47 -83.69 -15.78
N ASP A 14 150.21 -82.97 -14.94
CA ASP A 14 149.94 -81.57 -14.54
C ASP A 14 149.97 -80.48 -15.65
N LEU A 15 150.42 -80.79 -16.86
CA LEU A 15 150.71 -79.79 -17.90
C LEU A 15 149.52 -79.39 -18.79
N ASP A 16 148.51 -80.25 -19.00
CA ASP A 16 147.24 -79.83 -19.64
C ASP A 16 146.27 -79.21 -18.61
N VAL A 17 146.39 -79.62 -17.35
CA VAL A 17 145.57 -79.13 -16.22
C VAL A 17 145.57 -77.60 -16.14
N TYR A 18 146.72 -76.95 -16.32
CA TYR A 18 146.83 -75.48 -16.31
C TYR A 18 146.02 -74.78 -17.42
N GLY A 19 146.02 -75.32 -18.64
CA GLY A 19 145.29 -74.76 -19.77
C GLY A 19 143.78 -74.94 -19.64
N GLN A 20 143.35 -76.05 -19.03
CA GLN A 20 141.95 -76.28 -18.67
C GLN A 20 141.51 -75.44 -17.47
N LEU A 21 142.38 -75.24 -16.47
CA LEU A 21 142.13 -74.40 -15.30
C LEU A 21 141.88 -72.95 -15.72
N GLN A 22 142.74 -72.36 -16.56
CA GLN A 22 142.55 -70.97 -16.99
C GLN A 22 141.28 -70.76 -17.85
N LYS A 23 140.79 -71.79 -18.53
CA LYS A 23 139.47 -71.75 -19.19
C LYS A 23 138.35 -71.76 -18.14
N LYS A 24 138.39 -72.69 -17.18
CA LYS A 24 137.43 -72.76 -16.07
C LYS A 24 137.43 -71.49 -15.22
N GLU A 25 138.56 -70.83 -15.02
CA GLU A 25 138.65 -69.52 -14.35
C GLU A 25 137.88 -68.43 -15.14
N LYS A 26 138.06 -68.36 -16.46
CA LYS A 26 137.33 -67.43 -17.34
C LYS A 26 135.82 -67.74 -17.37
N ASP A 27 135.46 -69.02 -17.43
CA ASP A 27 134.07 -69.47 -17.41
C ASP A 27 133.40 -69.20 -16.05
N LEU A 28 134.14 -69.33 -14.93
CA LEU A 28 133.70 -68.94 -13.59
C LEU A 28 133.52 -67.43 -13.44
N ILE A 29 134.43 -66.62 -14.02
CA ILE A 29 134.30 -65.15 -14.04
C ILE A 29 133.07 -64.76 -14.86
N LEU A 30 132.89 -65.31 -16.07
CA LEU A 30 131.71 -65.04 -16.91
C LEU A 30 130.40 -65.51 -16.25
N ALA A 31 130.42 -66.64 -15.54
CA ALA A 31 129.27 -67.11 -14.77
C ALA A 31 128.97 -66.20 -13.56
N ALA A 32 129.99 -65.63 -12.92
CA ALA A 32 129.84 -64.65 -11.85
C ALA A 32 129.36 -63.28 -12.37
N GLU A 33 129.82 -62.84 -13.54
CA GLU A 33 129.36 -61.62 -14.21
C GLU A 33 127.92 -61.75 -14.71
N LEU A 34 127.56 -62.89 -15.30
CA LEU A 34 126.17 -63.19 -15.70
C LEU A 34 125.27 -63.38 -14.48
N GLY A 35 125.77 -64.01 -13.41
CA GLY A 35 125.09 -64.10 -12.12
C GLY A 35 124.84 -62.72 -11.50
N LYS A 36 125.84 -61.82 -11.56
CA LYS A 36 125.72 -60.42 -11.11
C LYS A 36 124.72 -59.64 -11.96
N ALA A 37 124.74 -59.78 -13.29
CA ALA A 37 123.76 -59.15 -14.18
C ALA A 37 122.33 -59.68 -13.95
N LEU A 38 122.17 -60.97 -13.66
CA LEU A 38 120.89 -61.56 -13.28
C LEU A 38 120.41 -61.08 -11.90
N LEU A 39 121.31 -60.92 -10.92
CA LEU A 39 121.00 -60.33 -9.62
C LEU A 39 120.59 -58.86 -9.78
N GLU A 40 121.34 -58.05 -10.51
CA GLU A 40 121.00 -56.65 -10.82
C GLU A 40 119.64 -56.53 -11.50
N LYS A 41 119.32 -57.43 -12.45
CA LYS A 41 117.99 -57.48 -13.08
C LYS A 41 116.89 -57.96 -12.14
N ASN A 42 117.19 -58.88 -11.20
CA ASN A 42 116.24 -59.31 -10.18
C ASN A 42 115.97 -58.20 -9.16
N GLU A 43 117.00 -57.43 -8.77
CA GLU A 43 116.83 -56.23 -7.95
C GLU A 43 116.06 -55.12 -8.69
N GLU A 44 116.32 -54.88 -9.98
CA GLU A 44 115.51 -53.96 -10.80
C GLU A 44 114.03 -54.38 -10.84
N LEU A 45 113.75 -55.66 -11.08
CA LEU A 45 112.39 -56.21 -11.08
C LEU A 45 111.75 -56.15 -9.68
N SER A 46 112.52 -56.38 -8.62
CA SER A 46 112.04 -56.23 -7.23
C SER A 46 111.68 -54.78 -6.93
N ARG A 47 112.54 -53.81 -7.27
CA ARG A 47 112.28 -52.36 -7.17
C ARG A 47 111.09 -51.89 -8.02
N GLN A 48 110.79 -52.58 -9.12
CA GLN A 48 109.59 -52.33 -9.93
C GLN A 48 108.34 -52.91 -9.26
N ASN A 49 108.41 -54.15 -8.74
CA ASN A 49 107.31 -54.78 -8.01
C ASN A 49 106.97 -54.04 -6.72
N GLU A 50 107.97 -53.54 -5.97
CA GLU A 50 107.82 -52.69 -4.79
C GLU A 50 107.03 -51.41 -5.14
N LYS A 51 107.48 -50.66 -6.14
CA LYS A 51 106.77 -49.46 -6.62
C LYS A 51 105.35 -49.76 -7.08
N ILE A 52 105.14 -50.88 -7.78
CA ILE A 52 103.80 -51.31 -8.22
C ILE A 52 102.91 -51.65 -7.02
N ALA A 53 103.46 -52.24 -5.96
CA ALA A 53 102.75 -52.51 -4.71
C ALA A 53 102.41 -51.22 -3.93
N GLU A 54 103.33 -50.26 -3.86
CA GLU A 54 103.09 -48.91 -3.31
C GLU A 54 102.01 -48.15 -4.10
N ASP A 55 102.06 -48.24 -5.43
CA ASP A 55 101.06 -47.69 -6.34
C ASP A 55 99.67 -48.31 -6.12
N PHE A 56 99.61 -49.61 -5.79
CA PHE A 56 98.35 -50.30 -5.49
C PHE A 56 97.86 -50.04 -4.07
N SER A 57 98.73 -49.91 -3.06
CA SER A 57 98.30 -49.56 -1.70
C SER A 57 97.73 -48.15 -1.66
N GLN A 58 98.37 -47.17 -2.30
CA GLN A 58 97.84 -45.81 -2.44
C GLN A 58 96.47 -45.78 -3.13
N LYS A 59 96.28 -46.56 -4.21
CA LYS A 59 94.98 -46.67 -4.90
C LYS A 59 93.91 -47.32 -4.02
N LEU A 60 94.26 -48.32 -3.22
CA LEU A 60 93.36 -48.94 -2.24
C LEU A 60 92.97 -47.95 -1.14
N GLU A 61 93.93 -47.22 -0.55
CA GLU A 61 93.68 -46.20 0.46
C GLU A 61 92.74 -45.11 -0.04
N LEU A 62 92.94 -44.61 -1.26
CA LEU A 62 92.04 -43.63 -1.89
C LEU A 62 90.62 -44.20 -2.09
N LEU A 63 90.50 -45.42 -2.60
CA LEU A 63 89.19 -46.09 -2.75
C LEU A 63 88.50 -46.34 -1.41
N GLU A 64 89.25 -46.63 -0.34
CA GLU A 64 88.68 -46.73 1.00
C GLU A 64 88.24 -45.37 1.54
N GLN A 65 89.05 -44.32 1.37
CA GLN A 65 88.70 -42.95 1.76
C GLN A 65 87.42 -42.47 1.04
N ASP A 66 87.31 -42.68 -0.27
CA ASP A 66 86.10 -42.38 -1.06
C ASP A 66 84.90 -43.21 -0.59
N ARG A 67 85.07 -44.53 -0.35
CA ARG A 67 84.04 -45.40 0.23
C ARG A 67 83.54 -44.86 1.59
N HIS A 68 84.44 -44.37 2.45
CA HIS A 68 84.09 -43.78 3.74
C HIS A 68 83.54 -42.35 3.63
N ALA A 69 83.85 -41.59 2.57
CA ALA A 69 83.23 -40.32 2.26
C ALA A 69 81.81 -40.50 1.72
N LEU A 70 81.61 -41.41 0.76
CA LEU A 70 80.31 -41.74 0.16
C LEU A 70 79.34 -42.30 1.21
N ARG A 71 79.78 -43.22 2.09
CA ARG A 71 78.94 -43.72 3.19
C ARG A 71 78.47 -42.60 4.13
N ARG A 72 79.33 -41.62 4.45
CA ARG A 72 78.95 -40.45 5.26
C ARG A 72 77.98 -39.51 4.53
N ARG A 73 78.19 -39.28 3.22
CA ARG A 73 77.25 -38.49 2.40
C ARG A 73 75.88 -39.15 2.29
N LEU A 74 75.83 -40.48 2.10
CA LEU A 74 74.57 -41.23 2.08
C LEU A 74 73.86 -41.17 3.44
N ALA A 75 74.56 -41.38 4.55
CA ALA A 75 73.98 -41.26 5.89
C ALA A 75 73.44 -39.84 6.19
N ALA A 76 74.16 -38.79 5.76
CA ALA A 76 73.69 -37.42 5.89
C ALA A 76 72.41 -37.17 5.07
N LEU A 77 72.41 -37.54 3.78
CA LEU A 77 71.24 -37.42 2.91
C LEU A 77 70.04 -38.25 3.38
N GLN A 78 70.28 -39.41 4.01
CA GLN A 78 69.25 -40.18 4.71
C GLN A 78 68.68 -39.39 5.88
N SER A 79 69.52 -38.88 6.80
CA SER A 79 69.04 -38.07 7.93
C SER A 79 68.30 -36.77 7.52
N GLU A 80 68.72 -36.13 6.42
CA GLU A 80 67.98 -35.00 5.83
C GLU A 80 66.62 -35.42 5.27
N SER A 81 66.54 -36.61 4.67
CA SER A 81 65.28 -37.15 4.12
C SER A 81 64.33 -37.56 5.23
N ASP A 82 64.84 -38.22 6.27
CA ASP A 82 64.08 -38.62 7.45
C ASP A 82 63.56 -37.39 8.22
N ALA A 83 64.36 -36.32 8.35
CA ALA A 83 63.93 -35.05 8.91
C ALA A 83 62.77 -34.42 8.10
N ARG A 84 62.91 -34.30 6.78
CA ARG A 84 61.84 -33.78 5.90
C ARG A 84 60.58 -34.66 5.92
N LEU A 85 60.72 -35.96 6.09
CA LEU A 85 59.58 -36.87 6.26
C LEU A 85 58.86 -36.64 7.59
N LEU A 86 59.59 -36.38 8.69
CA LEU A 86 59.01 -36.05 9.99
C LEU A 86 58.33 -34.67 9.99
N GLU A 87 58.91 -33.68 9.30
CA GLU A 87 58.29 -32.36 9.07
C GLU A 87 56.98 -32.49 8.30
N VAL A 88 56.97 -33.19 7.16
CA VAL A 88 55.74 -33.41 6.38
C VAL A 88 54.71 -34.25 7.14
N GLN A 89 55.13 -35.20 7.99
CA GLN A 89 54.22 -35.95 8.86
C GLN A 89 53.59 -35.08 9.95
N SER A 90 54.33 -34.14 10.55
CA SER A 90 53.78 -33.24 11.56
C SER A 90 52.86 -32.18 10.93
N ASP A 91 53.19 -31.66 9.74
CA ASP A 91 52.32 -30.78 8.97
C ASP A 91 51.00 -31.48 8.58
N LEU A 92 51.05 -32.72 8.08
CA LEU A 92 49.87 -33.51 7.77
C LEU A 92 49.00 -33.77 9.01
N ALA A 93 49.61 -34.04 10.17
CA ALA A 93 48.90 -34.22 11.42
C ALA A 93 48.24 -32.90 11.90
N ALA A 94 48.94 -31.77 11.80
CA ALA A 94 48.45 -30.45 12.19
C ALA A 94 47.29 -29.98 11.28
N VAL A 95 47.41 -30.15 9.96
CA VAL A 95 46.34 -29.86 9.00
C VAL A 95 45.15 -30.80 9.20
N GLY A 96 45.39 -32.08 9.51
CA GLY A 96 44.33 -33.04 9.85
C GLY A 96 43.55 -32.65 11.11
N ALA A 97 44.26 -32.21 12.17
CA ALA A 97 43.63 -31.71 13.40
C ALA A 97 42.82 -30.43 13.14
N ALA A 98 43.40 -29.44 12.47
CA ALA A 98 42.72 -28.18 12.14
C ALA A 98 41.48 -28.39 11.23
N LEU A 99 41.53 -29.38 10.33
CA LEU A 99 40.36 -29.79 9.54
C LEU A 99 39.27 -30.40 10.43
N ALA A 100 39.62 -31.32 11.33
CA ALA A 100 38.67 -31.96 12.24
C ALA A 100 38.01 -30.94 13.20
N GLU A 101 38.78 -29.99 13.74
CA GLU A 101 38.26 -28.88 14.55
C GLU A 101 37.31 -27.99 13.74
N ARG A 102 37.68 -27.63 12.51
CA ARG A 102 36.83 -26.84 11.61
C ARG A 102 35.53 -27.55 11.25
N GLU A 103 35.56 -28.85 10.98
CA GLU A 103 34.34 -29.63 10.77
C GLU A 103 33.48 -29.73 12.04
N ALA A 104 34.10 -29.88 13.22
CA ALA A 104 33.37 -29.92 14.49
C ALA A 104 32.67 -28.58 14.77
N ALA A 105 33.35 -27.45 14.52
CA ALA A 105 32.80 -26.11 14.63
C ALA A 105 31.67 -25.85 13.62
N LEU A 106 31.82 -26.31 12.36
CA LEU A 106 30.74 -26.24 11.36
C LEU A 106 29.51 -27.04 11.81
N ARG A 107 29.70 -28.28 12.27
CA ARG A 107 28.61 -29.12 12.80
C ARG A 107 27.99 -28.52 14.08
N ALA A 108 28.72 -27.75 14.87
CA ALA A 108 28.16 -27.02 16.01
C ALA A 108 27.26 -25.87 15.53
N ALA A 109 27.77 -24.99 14.67
CA ALA A 109 27.04 -23.87 14.10
C ALA A 109 25.82 -24.32 13.25
N GLU A 110 25.86 -25.50 12.65
CA GLU A 110 24.69 -26.11 11.97
C GLU A 110 23.59 -26.52 12.96
N ARG A 111 23.94 -27.09 14.12
CA ARG A 111 22.97 -27.42 15.18
C ARG A 111 22.37 -26.16 15.81
N GLU A 112 23.19 -25.15 16.08
CA GLU A 112 22.75 -23.85 16.59
C GLU A 112 21.77 -23.17 15.61
N LYS A 113 22.07 -23.19 14.30
CA LYS A 113 21.14 -22.72 13.26
C LYS A 113 19.85 -23.54 13.22
N GLN A 114 19.91 -24.86 13.37
CA GLN A 114 18.71 -25.70 13.42
C GLN A 114 17.85 -25.42 14.66
N GLN A 115 18.47 -25.15 15.82
CA GLN A 115 17.79 -24.74 17.04
C GLN A 115 17.11 -23.37 16.87
N LEU A 116 17.83 -22.35 16.39
CA LEU A 116 17.27 -21.03 16.13
C LEU A 116 16.13 -21.06 15.10
N VAL A 117 16.25 -21.88 14.03
CA VAL A 117 15.17 -22.08 13.05
C VAL A 117 13.96 -22.78 13.69
N ALA A 118 14.17 -23.77 14.56
CA ALA A 118 13.09 -24.44 15.28
C ALA A 118 12.37 -23.45 16.22
N GLU A 119 13.10 -22.69 17.04
CA GLU A 119 12.56 -21.67 17.95
C GLU A 119 11.77 -20.59 17.21
N LEU A 120 12.32 -20.04 16.13
CA LEU A 120 11.62 -19.07 15.28
C LEU A 120 10.39 -19.70 14.60
N SER A 121 10.44 -20.97 14.18
CA SER A 121 9.27 -21.65 13.62
C SER A 121 8.16 -21.85 14.66
N GLU A 122 8.51 -22.14 15.91
CA GLU A 122 7.55 -22.31 17.00
C GLU A 122 6.95 -20.96 17.42
N GLN A 123 7.76 -19.91 17.52
CA GLN A 123 7.28 -18.54 17.79
C GLN A 123 6.30 -18.08 16.70
N ASN A 124 6.64 -18.29 15.42
CA ASN A 124 5.74 -17.99 14.30
C ASN A 124 4.45 -18.83 14.35
N ALA A 125 4.52 -20.11 14.73
CA ALA A 125 3.34 -20.97 14.90
C ALA A 125 2.43 -20.48 16.06
N ARG A 126 3.02 -20.10 17.20
CA ARG A 126 2.30 -19.53 18.36
C ARG A 126 1.62 -18.21 17.99
N LEU A 127 2.32 -17.29 17.33
CA LEU A 127 1.76 -16.02 16.84
C LEU A 127 0.64 -16.25 15.81
N ALA A 128 0.83 -17.18 14.87
CA ALA A 128 -0.20 -17.55 13.89
C ALA A 128 -1.43 -18.24 14.53
N GLN A 129 -1.28 -18.89 15.70
CA GLN A 129 -2.40 -19.38 16.49
C GLN A 129 -3.12 -18.23 17.21
N GLN A 130 -2.39 -17.31 17.86
CA GLN A 130 -2.98 -16.14 18.52
C GLN A 130 -3.76 -15.25 17.55
N LEU A 131 -3.23 -15.04 16.33
CA LEU A 131 -3.95 -14.32 15.27
C LEU A 131 -5.26 -15.04 14.85
N LYS A 132 -5.26 -16.38 14.77
CA LYS A 132 -6.49 -17.16 14.49
C LYS A 132 -7.49 -17.12 15.65
N GLU A 133 -7.01 -17.07 16.89
CA GLU A 133 -7.86 -16.94 18.07
C GLU A 133 -8.49 -15.53 18.14
N SER A 134 -7.73 -14.47 17.84
CA SER A 134 -8.25 -13.11 17.69
C SER A 134 -9.24 -12.99 16.52
N SER A 135 -8.95 -13.56 15.35
CA SER A 135 -9.87 -13.49 14.21
C SER A 135 -11.19 -14.21 14.49
N ARG A 136 -11.18 -15.32 15.23
CA ARG A 136 -12.41 -15.98 15.73
C ARG A 136 -13.16 -15.13 16.75
N ALA A 137 -12.46 -14.41 17.62
CA ALA A 137 -13.09 -13.47 18.54
C ALA A 137 -13.77 -12.33 17.76
N GLU A 138 -13.11 -11.75 16.76
CA GLU A 138 -13.68 -10.75 15.85
C GLU A 138 -14.87 -11.29 15.05
N GLU A 139 -14.79 -12.50 14.50
CA GLU A 139 -15.91 -13.19 13.83
C GLU A 139 -17.12 -13.29 14.77
N THR A 140 -16.95 -13.80 15.99
CA THR A 140 -18.06 -13.94 16.96
C THR A 140 -18.63 -12.59 17.42
N LEU A 141 -17.80 -11.57 17.62
CA LEU A 141 -18.25 -10.21 17.95
C LEU A 141 -18.98 -9.56 16.75
N SER A 142 -18.52 -9.80 15.52
CA SER A 142 -19.19 -9.29 14.32
C SER A 142 -20.58 -9.92 14.14
N ALA A 143 -20.72 -11.23 14.41
CA ALA A 143 -22.01 -11.93 14.39
C ALA A 143 -22.95 -11.45 15.50
N GLN A 144 -22.43 -11.15 16.71
CA GLN A 144 -23.20 -10.52 17.78
C GLN A 144 -23.67 -9.11 17.40
N LEU A 145 -22.79 -8.28 16.82
CA LEU A 145 -23.12 -6.94 16.32
C LEU A 145 -24.14 -6.99 15.19
N GLN A 146 -24.08 -7.99 14.29
CA GLN A 146 -25.09 -8.19 13.26
C GLN A 146 -26.45 -8.58 13.88
N CYS A 147 -26.47 -9.56 14.79
CA CYS A 147 -27.69 -9.95 15.50
C CYS A 147 -28.32 -8.76 16.29
N LEU A 148 -27.50 -7.89 16.90
CA LEU A 148 -27.98 -6.67 17.55
C LEU A 148 -28.50 -5.62 16.56
N ARG A 149 -27.85 -5.45 15.40
CA ARG A 149 -28.36 -4.60 14.30
C ARG A 149 -29.71 -5.11 13.81
N ASP A 150 -29.86 -6.41 13.61
CA ASP A 150 -31.09 -7.03 13.12
C ASP A 150 -32.23 -6.92 14.16
N GLN A 151 -31.93 -7.08 15.46
CA GLN A 151 -32.88 -6.77 16.54
C GLN A 151 -33.29 -5.28 16.57
N CYS A 152 -32.34 -4.36 16.38
CA CYS A 152 -32.63 -2.93 16.28
C CYS A 152 -33.46 -2.59 15.04
N ASN A 153 -33.22 -3.26 13.90
CA ASN A 153 -33.98 -3.08 12.68
C ASN A 153 -35.41 -3.64 12.81
N LEU A 154 -35.58 -4.80 13.45
CA LEU A 154 -36.90 -5.38 13.75
C LEU A 154 -37.72 -4.50 14.70
N ARG A 155 -37.08 -3.88 15.70
CA ARG A 155 -37.73 -2.89 16.58
C ARG A 155 -38.09 -1.60 15.84
N LYS A 156 -37.28 -1.17 14.86
CA LYS A 156 -37.61 -0.03 13.99
C LYS A 156 -38.78 -0.33 13.07
N SER A 157 -38.84 -1.52 12.45
CA SER A 157 -40.00 -1.90 11.63
C SER A 157 -41.26 -2.02 12.47
N SER A 158 -41.23 -2.69 13.63
CA SER A 158 -42.43 -2.76 14.49
C SER A 158 -42.88 -1.39 15.01
N LEU A 159 -41.95 -0.47 15.26
CA LEU A 159 -42.30 0.91 15.59
C LEU A 159 -42.93 1.65 14.40
N GLN A 160 -42.44 1.42 13.17
CA GLN A 160 -43.03 1.98 11.95
C GLN A 160 -44.43 1.39 11.67
N ASP A 161 -44.64 0.10 11.95
CA ASP A 161 -45.95 -0.56 11.86
C ASP A 161 -46.93 0.04 12.89
N HIS A 162 -46.46 0.34 14.11
CA HIS A 162 -47.25 1.06 15.10
C HIS A 162 -47.52 2.53 14.73
N LEU A 163 -46.56 3.23 14.13
CA LEU A 163 -46.74 4.61 13.67
C LEU A 163 -47.77 4.69 12.54
N THR A 164 -47.66 3.85 11.51
CA THR A 164 -48.65 3.78 10.42
C THR A 164 -50.03 3.34 10.90
N SER A 165 -50.11 2.43 11.88
CA SER A 165 -51.37 2.11 12.55
C SER A 165 -51.97 3.30 13.32
N LEU A 166 -51.15 4.14 13.96
CA LEU A 166 -51.60 5.36 14.63
C LEU A 166 -52.01 6.45 13.63
N GLU A 167 -51.37 6.54 12.48
CA GLU A 167 -51.76 7.43 11.37
C GLU A 167 -53.15 7.05 10.84
N VAL A 168 -53.40 5.76 10.56
CA VAL A 168 -54.73 5.27 10.15
C VAL A 168 -55.80 5.58 11.22
N MET A 169 -55.53 5.29 12.50
CA MET A 169 -56.46 5.60 13.59
C MET A 169 -56.72 7.12 13.71
N ARG A 170 -55.71 7.96 13.48
CA ARG A 170 -55.82 9.43 13.48
C ARG A 170 -56.67 9.91 12.30
N ASP A 171 -56.55 9.31 11.13
CA ASP A 171 -57.33 9.65 9.93
C ASP A 171 -58.79 9.18 10.06
N GLU A 172 -59.04 8.02 10.69
CA GLU A 172 -60.40 7.61 11.09
C GLU A 172 -61.03 8.59 12.07
N ILE A 173 -60.29 9.06 13.08
CA ILE A 173 -60.77 10.08 14.04
C ILE A 173 -61.05 11.41 13.33
N GLN A 174 -60.19 11.85 12.40
CA GLN A 174 -60.45 13.04 11.59
C GLN A 174 -61.75 12.89 10.78
N LEU A 175 -61.90 11.80 10.03
CA LEU A 175 -63.10 11.51 9.23
C LEU A 175 -64.38 11.41 10.08
N LEU A 176 -64.30 10.88 11.30
CA LEU A 176 -65.41 10.87 12.25
C LEU A 176 -65.71 12.27 12.80
N SER A 177 -64.70 13.10 13.04
CA SER A 177 -64.88 14.50 13.46
C SER A 177 -65.52 15.36 12.36
N GLU A 178 -65.17 15.13 11.08
CA GLU A 178 -65.79 15.79 9.93
C GLU A 178 -67.26 15.39 9.79
N LYS A 179 -67.57 14.09 9.87
CA LYS A 179 -68.95 13.58 9.88
C LYS A 179 -69.77 14.13 11.04
N LYS A 180 -69.17 14.25 12.24
CA LYS A 180 -69.80 14.92 13.39
C LYS A 180 -70.09 16.39 13.10
N ALA A 181 -69.12 17.14 12.56
CA ALA A 181 -69.30 18.53 12.19
C ALA A 181 -70.31 18.72 11.03
N GLU A 182 -70.47 17.76 10.12
CA GLU A 182 -71.55 17.75 9.11
C GLU A 182 -72.92 17.55 9.75
N LEU A 183 -73.06 16.58 10.66
CA LEU A 183 -74.31 16.31 11.36
C LEU A 183 -74.71 17.49 12.25
N GLU A 184 -73.75 18.14 12.91
CA GLU A 184 -73.97 19.37 13.67
C GLU A 184 -74.41 20.53 12.77
N ARG A 185 -73.79 20.71 11.59
CA ARG A 185 -74.25 21.70 10.59
C ARG A 185 -75.66 21.41 10.09
N ARG A 186 -76.00 20.15 9.80
CA ARG A 186 -77.37 19.73 9.39
C ARG A 186 -78.38 19.97 10.50
N LEU A 187 -78.04 19.63 11.75
CA LEU A 187 -78.90 19.86 12.91
C LEU A 187 -79.12 21.35 13.16
N GLN A 188 -78.09 22.19 13.05
CA GLN A 188 -78.22 23.64 13.13
C GLN A 188 -79.05 24.25 11.97
N ALA A 189 -79.07 23.63 10.79
CA ALA A 189 -79.95 24.05 9.69
C ALA A 189 -81.40 23.69 9.97
N LEU A 190 -81.67 22.48 10.48
CA LEU A 190 -83.01 22.05 10.89
C LEU A 190 -83.55 22.87 12.07
N LEU A 191 -82.69 23.27 13.02
CA LEU A 191 -83.08 24.18 14.10
C LEU A 191 -83.49 25.56 13.55
N ARG A 192 -82.70 26.15 12.64
CA ARG A 192 -83.10 27.41 11.98
C ARG A 192 -84.42 27.29 11.23
N GLN A 193 -84.63 26.22 10.47
CA GLN A 193 -85.90 25.96 9.79
C GLN A 193 -87.08 25.78 10.77
N ARG A 194 -86.84 25.17 11.95
CA ARG A 194 -87.84 25.09 13.03
C ARG A 194 -88.14 26.48 13.59
N ASP A 195 -87.12 27.31 13.82
CA ASP A 195 -87.27 28.67 14.35
C ASP A 195 -88.01 29.58 13.35
N GLU A 196 -87.69 29.47 12.06
CA GLU A 196 -88.41 30.13 10.94
C GLU A 196 -89.88 29.67 10.86
N GLN A 197 -90.15 28.38 11.01
CA GLN A 197 -91.51 27.83 11.05
C GLN A 197 -92.29 28.23 12.31
N ALA A 198 -91.62 28.38 13.46
CA ALA A 198 -92.23 28.86 14.68
C ALA A 198 -92.64 30.34 14.54
N ALA A 199 -91.73 31.20 14.07
CA ALA A 199 -92.04 32.60 13.80
C ALA A 199 -93.18 32.76 12.78
N ALA A 200 -93.20 31.96 11.71
CA ALA A 200 -94.30 31.97 10.74
C ALA A 200 -95.64 31.46 11.31
N LEU A 201 -95.61 30.60 12.34
CA LEU A 201 -96.79 30.14 13.07
C LEU A 201 -97.29 31.18 14.08
N ASP A 202 -96.39 31.91 14.72
CA ASP A 202 -96.71 33.05 15.59
C ASP A 202 -97.34 34.19 14.75
N ASP A 203 -96.72 34.59 13.63
CA ASP A 203 -97.28 35.55 12.65
C ASP A 203 -98.68 35.14 12.17
N ALA A 204 -98.88 33.85 11.89
CA ALA A 204 -100.18 33.32 11.48
C ALA A 204 -101.20 33.33 12.62
N SER A 205 -100.76 33.11 13.86
CA SER A 205 -101.60 33.14 15.06
C SER A 205 -102.06 34.56 15.38
N ASP A 206 -101.16 35.53 15.34
CA ASP A 206 -101.49 36.96 15.46
C ASP A 206 -102.47 37.40 14.37
N ARG A 207 -102.28 36.93 13.13
CA ARG A 207 -103.22 37.19 12.03
C ARG A 207 -104.59 36.55 12.24
N ILE A 208 -104.66 35.36 12.85
CA ILE A 208 -105.93 34.75 13.28
C ILE A 208 -106.58 35.63 14.35
N VAL A 209 -105.86 36.07 15.38
CA VAL A 209 -106.39 36.95 16.44
C VAL A 209 -106.93 38.27 15.86
N GLN A 210 -106.23 38.87 14.88
CA GLN A 210 -106.71 40.06 14.17
C GLN A 210 -108.02 39.80 13.39
N LEU A 211 -108.10 38.68 12.66
CA LEU A 211 -109.31 38.29 11.92
C LEU A 211 -110.47 37.95 12.84
N GLU A 212 -110.23 37.31 13.99
CA GLU A 212 -111.26 37.08 15.00
C GLU A 212 -111.73 38.39 15.64
N HIS A 213 -110.84 39.38 15.83
CA HIS A 213 -111.21 40.70 16.34
C HIS A 213 -112.14 41.40 15.34
N GLN A 214 -111.76 41.47 14.06
CA GLN A 214 -112.58 42.01 12.98
C GLN A 214 -113.93 41.27 12.86
N ALA A 215 -113.95 39.95 13.02
CA ALA A 215 -115.18 39.17 13.03
C ALA A 215 -116.10 39.54 14.21
N ARG A 216 -115.55 39.75 15.42
CA ARG A 216 -116.29 40.22 16.60
C ARG A 216 -116.79 41.66 16.41
N GLU A 217 -115.99 42.53 15.81
CA GLU A 217 -116.39 43.91 15.44
C GLU A 217 -117.55 43.88 14.44
N HIS A 218 -117.44 43.16 13.33
CA HIS A 218 -118.53 42.99 12.37
C HIS A 218 -119.77 42.33 12.97
N GLU A 219 -119.63 41.36 13.89
CA GLU A 219 -120.77 40.76 14.59
C GLU A 219 -121.44 41.75 15.56
N THR A 220 -120.69 42.67 16.18
CA THR A 220 -121.27 43.75 17.00
C THR A 220 -121.90 44.86 16.18
N GLN A 221 -121.31 45.26 15.05
CA GLN A 221 -121.90 46.14 14.04
C GLN A 221 -123.21 45.55 13.48
N PHE A 222 -123.21 44.26 13.15
CA PHE A 222 -124.41 43.56 12.70
C PHE A 222 -125.50 43.57 13.78
N ARG A 223 -125.17 43.25 15.04
CA ARG A 223 -126.11 43.38 16.18
C ARG A 223 -126.59 44.81 16.42
N GLN A 224 -125.78 45.84 16.15
CA GLN A 224 -126.22 47.25 16.19
C GLN A 224 -127.25 47.52 15.10
N SER A 225 -126.93 47.21 13.83
CA SER A 225 -127.85 47.37 12.70
C SER A 225 -129.15 46.56 12.86
N GLN A 226 -129.11 45.38 13.49
CA GLN A 226 -130.31 44.60 13.83
C GLN A 226 -131.19 45.33 14.85
N ARG A 227 -130.61 45.89 15.92
CA ARG A 227 -131.34 46.68 16.93
C ARG A 227 -131.91 47.96 16.32
N GLU A 228 -131.18 48.61 15.43
CA GLU A 228 -131.65 49.79 14.68
C GLU A 228 -132.82 49.41 13.76
N LEU A 229 -132.72 48.30 13.02
CA LEU A 229 -133.84 47.77 12.22
C LEU A 229 -135.03 47.36 13.09
N GLU A 230 -134.83 46.84 14.30
CA GLU A 230 -135.90 46.55 15.26
C GLU A 230 -136.55 47.83 15.82
N GLN A 231 -135.76 48.86 16.16
CA GLN A 231 -136.27 50.18 16.54
C GLN A 231 -137.03 50.84 15.38
N LEU A 232 -136.54 50.74 14.15
CA LEU A 232 -137.21 51.21 12.93
C LEU A 232 -138.50 50.42 12.65
N ARG A 233 -138.54 49.12 12.96
CA ARG A 233 -139.78 48.31 12.89
C ARG A 233 -140.77 48.66 14.00
N ILE A 234 -140.31 48.93 15.22
CA ILE A 234 -141.16 49.34 16.35
C ILE A 234 -141.72 50.74 16.11
N THR A 235 -140.91 51.69 15.61
CA THR A 235 -141.39 53.02 15.22
C THR A 235 -142.31 52.97 14.01
N ASN A 236 -142.06 52.12 13.00
CA ASN A 236 -143.03 51.88 11.92
C ASN A 236 -144.35 51.26 12.43
N ARG A 237 -144.30 50.35 13.42
CA ARG A 237 -145.53 49.84 14.08
C ARG A 237 -146.26 50.93 14.83
N LEU A 238 -145.57 51.73 15.65
CA LEU A 238 -146.17 52.86 16.38
C LEU A 238 -146.72 53.94 15.42
N LEU A 239 -146.07 54.19 14.29
CA LEU A 239 -146.59 55.08 13.23
C LEU A 239 -147.78 54.44 12.49
N GLY A 240 -147.79 53.12 12.32
CA GLY A 240 -148.93 52.35 11.82
C GLY A 240 -150.12 52.40 12.77
N GLU A 241 -149.89 52.19 14.07
CA GLU A 241 -150.88 52.33 15.14
C GLU A 241 -151.40 53.77 15.26
N GLN A 242 -150.54 54.78 15.04
CA GLN A 242 -150.96 56.18 14.95
C GLN A 242 -151.78 56.45 13.68
N LEU A 243 -151.46 55.82 12.55
CA LEU A 243 -152.28 55.87 11.34
C LEU A 243 -153.63 55.16 11.51
N GLU A 244 -153.68 54.03 12.21
CA GLU A 244 -154.92 53.33 12.55
C GLU A 244 -155.77 54.15 13.54
N GLN A 245 -155.15 54.77 14.56
CA GLN A 245 -155.82 55.70 15.48
C GLN A 245 -156.34 56.95 14.75
N GLN A 246 -155.59 57.49 13.78
CA GLN A 246 -156.06 58.56 12.90
C GLN A 246 -157.17 58.09 11.93
N SER A 247 -157.17 56.82 11.52
CA SER A 247 -158.23 56.27 10.65
C SER A 247 -159.60 56.14 11.35
N ALA A 248 -159.60 56.05 12.68
CA ALA A 248 -160.80 55.93 13.51
C ALA A 248 -161.50 57.27 13.81
N SER A 249 -160.97 58.41 13.31
CA SER A 249 -161.59 59.74 13.47
C SER A 249 -161.34 60.64 12.26
N ALA A 250 -162.43 61.09 11.63
CA ALA A 250 -162.47 61.89 10.41
C ALA A 250 -162.04 61.16 9.10
N ILE A 251 -162.98 60.36 8.58
CA ILE A 251 -163.11 60.15 7.13
C ILE A 251 -163.21 61.52 6.42
N GLY A 252 -162.46 61.72 5.33
CA GLY A 252 -162.87 62.66 4.28
C GLY A 252 -161.91 63.82 3.94
N SER A 253 -160.76 63.52 3.35
CA SER A 253 -160.13 64.43 2.37
C SER A 253 -159.43 63.67 1.25
N THR A 254 -160.23 63.27 0.26
CA THR A 254 -159.83 62.82 -1.09
C THR A 254 -159.39 64.02 -1.94
N THR A 255 -158.56 63.94 -2.99
CA THR A 255 -157.81 62.86 -3.68
C THR A 255 -156.68 63.57 -4.48
N THR A 256 -155.42 63.15 -4.46
CA THR A 256 -154.82 62.06 -5.29
C THR A 256 -154.74 62.33 -6.81
N HIS A 257 -153.55 62.67 -7.32
CA HIS A 257 -152.98 62.25 -8.62
C HIS A 257 -151.44 62.35 -8.52
N ARG A 258 -150.70 61.24 -8.64
CA ARG A 258 -149.96 60.74 -9.84
C ARG A 258 -148.70 61.56 -10.24
N SER A 259 -147.62 61.00 -10.80
CA SER A 259 -146.99 59.65 -10.77
C SER A 259 -145.71 59.67 -11.66
N LEU A 260 -144.82 58.67 -11.50
CA LEU A 260 -143.76 58.21 -12.41
C LEU A 260 -142.40 58.98 -12.54
N LEU A 261 -141.35 58.25 -12.11
CA LEU A 261 -140.14 57.83 -12.88
C LEU A 261 -138.91 58.74 -13.09
N ASN A 262 -137.81 58.00 -13.36
CA ASN A 262 -136.41 58.35 -13.69
C ASN A 262 -135.58 58.97 -12.53
N GLU A 263 -134.46 58.39 -12.08
CA GLU A 263 -133.23 57.85 -12.72
C GLU A 263 -132.13 58.92 -12.88
N MET A 264 -130.86 58.48 -12.89
CA MET A 264 -129.64 59.24 -12.53
C MET A 264 -129.54 59.47 -11.01
N GLU A 265 -128.57 58.95 -10.25
CA GLU A 265 -127.23 58.42 -10.56
C GLU A 265 -126.26 59.46 -11.17
N CYS A 266 -125.66 60.23 -10.26
CA CYS A 266 -124.33 60.88 -10.34
C CYS A 266 -123.82 60.86 -8.87
N ASP A 267 -122.81 60.10 -8.42
CA ASP A 267 -121.60 59.53 -9.03
C ASP A 267 -120.45 60.55 -9.27
N GLY A 268 -119.22 60.16 -8.91
CA GLY A 268 -118.08 61.07 -8.62
C GLY A 268 -117.61 61.01 -7.15
N CYS A 269 -116.85 60.02 -6.66
CA CYS A 269 -115.45 59.64 -7.00
C CYS A 269 -114.42 60.78 -6.74
N GLU A 270 -113.34 60.62 -5.97
CA GLU A 270 -112.81 59.49 -5.16
C GLU A 270 -112.07 59.96 -3.88
N ASP A 271 -111.91 59.02 -2.94
CA ASP A 271 -110.75 58.77 -2.05
C ASP A 271 -109.60 59.80 -1.94
N ASN A 272 -109.25 60.17 -0.70
CA ASN A 272 -108.30 59.34 0.05
C ASN A 272 -108.20 59.68 1.55
N LYS A 273 -108.12 58.62 2.36
CA LYS A 273 -107.50 58.54 3.70
C LYS A 273 -107.77 59.69 4.70
N SER A 274 -108.80 59.47 5.51
CA SER A 274 -108.63 59.18 6.95
C SER A 274 -107.15 59.22 7.41
N GLN A 275 -106.65 60.17 8.25
CA GLN A 275 -107.27 60.81 9.41
C GLN A 275 -107.77 59.70 10.37
N LEU A 276 -107.29 59.48 11.60
CA LEU A 276 -106.60 60.29 12.63
C LEU A 276 -105.68 59.31 13.44
N HIS A 277 -105.01 59.60 14.58
CA HIS A 277 -105.03 60.76 15.48
C HIS A 277 -103.72 60.89 16.31
N PHE A 278 -103.59 62.02 17.00
CA PHE A 278 -102.76 62.40 18.17
C PHE A 278 -101.69 61.45 18.77
N GLY A 279 -100.52 61.93 19.22
CA GLY A 279 -99.93 63.27 19.04
C GLY A 279 -99.02 63.79 20.17
N ILE A 280 -98.06 64.65 19.77
CA ILE A 280 -97.60 65.89 20.45
C ILE A 280 -96.86 65.74 21.81
N PRO A 281 -95.65 66.33 22.03
CA PRO A 281 -94.59 66.84 21.13
C PRO A 281 -93.22 66.14 21.50
N SER A 282 -91.97 66.66 21.50
CA SER A 282 -91.31 67.94 21.16
C SER A 282 -89.79 67.75 20.87
N ASP A 283 -89.07 68.86 20.61
CA ASP A 283 -87.67 69.15 20.99
C ASP A 283 -86.54 68.14 20.70
N THR A 284 -86.16 67.97 19.43
CA THR A 284 -84.87 67.32 19.04
C THR A 284 -84.05 68.07 17.98
N GLU A 285 -84.33 69.36 17.72
CA GLU A 285 -83.74 70.13 16.61
C GLU A 285 -82.42 70.87 16.95
N ILE A 286 -81.57 70.33 17.83
CA ILE A 286 -80.28 70.94 18.21
C ILE A 286 -79.06 70.01 18.03
N GLN A 287 -79.23 68.68 18.00
CA GLN A 287 -78.08 67.75 18.05
C GLN A 287 -77.51 67.33 16.67
N LEU A 288 -78.24 67.55 15.58
CA LEU A 288 -77.89 67.05 14.23
C LEU A 288 -76.73 67.81 13.53
N GLN A 289 -76.09 68.79 14.17
CA GLN A 289 -74.89 69.46 13.66
C GLN A 289 -73.58 69.05 14.37
N GLN A 290 -73.62 68.31 15.47
CA GLN A 290 -72.41 67.93 16.22
C GLN A 290 -71.87 66.53 15.89
N GLU A 291 -72.73 65.60 15.46
CA GLU A 291 -72.30 64.22 15.19
C GLU A 291 -71.45 64.09 13.91
N VAL A 292 -71.78 64.83 12.85
CA VAL A 292 -71.07 64.81 11.56
C VAL A 292 -69.61 65.23 11.71
N GLU A 293 -69.34 66.25 12.52
CA GLU A 293 -67.96 66.64 12.88
C GLU A 293 -67.24 65.54 13.69
N SER A 294 -67.95 64.84 14.58
CA SER A 294 -67.36 63.77 15.40
C SER A 294 -66.91 62.57 14.55
N ALA A 295 -67.70 62.19 13.53
CA ALA A 295 -67.37 61.10 12.61
C ALA A 295 -66.10 61.41 11.80
N CYS A 296 -65.98 62.63 11.28
CA CYS A 296 -64.80 63.07 10.53
C CYS A 296 -63.51 63.13 11.36
N ARG A 297 -63.59 63.27 12.69
CA ARG A 297 -62.43 63.18 13.59
C ARG A 297 -62.03 61.73 13.87
N ARG A 298 -63.00 60.84 14.17
CA ARG A 298 -62.76 59.41 14.42
C ARG A 298 -62.12 58.71 13.22
N LEU A 299 -62.57 59.02 12.00
CA LEU A 299 -61.98 58.47 10.77
C LEU A 299 -60.52 58.91 10.54
N ARG A 300 -60.09 60.07 11.05
CA ARG A 300 -58.67 60.49 10.95
C ARG A 300 -57.77 59.81 11.97
N ALA A 301 -58.29 59.46 13.15
CA ALA A 301 -57.53 58.73 14.17
C ALA A 301 -57.19 57.30 13.69
N ILE A 302 -58.19 56.58 13.18
CA ILE A 302 -58.03 55.19 12.69
C ILE A 302 -57.03 55.12 11.51
N CYS A 303 -56.99 56.15 10.65
CA CYS A 303 -56.01 56.27 9.56
C CYS A 303 -54.56 56.55 10.02
N ILE A 304 -54.34 56.92 11.28
CA ILE A 304 -53.00 57.08 11.89
C ILE A 304 -52.59 55.77 12.58
N GLU A 305 -53.50 55.13 13.30
CA GLU A 305 -53.27 53.83 13.96
C GLU A 305 -52.98 52.72 12.94
N LEU A 306 -53.72 52.67 11.82
CA LEU A 306 -53.41 51.75 10.71
C LEU A 306 -52.02 51.98 10.08
N LYS A 307 -51.44 53.19 10.22
CA LYS A 307 -50.09 53.50 9.71
C LYS A 307 -48.97 53.18 10.68
N SER A 308 -49.21 53.15 12.00
CA SER A 308 -48.21 52.67 12.96
C SER A 308 -48.17 51.14 13.02
N CYS A 309 -49.32 50.47 13.01
CA CYS A 309 -49.41 49.00 13.01
C CYS A 309 -48.80 48.32 11.77
N GLN A 310 -48.56 49.06 10.68
CA GLN A 310 -47.94 48.53 9.47
C GLN A 310 -46.40 48.61 9.48
N GLN A 311 -45.79 49.26 10.48
CA GLN A 311 -44.33 49.34 10.63
C GLN A 311 -43.77 48.38 11.72
N SER A 312 -44.63 47.73 12.51
CA SER A 312 -44.23 46.83 13.60
C SER A 312 -44.08 45.36 13.21
N ASN A 313 -44.60 44.94 12.05
CA ASN A 313 -44.85 43.52 11.77
C ASN A 313 -43.85 42.83 10.81
N ASP A 314 -42.90 43.56 10.21
CA ASP A 314 -41.88 43.01 9.31
C ASP A 314 -40.57 42.57 10.02
N ALA A 315 -40.57 42.54 11.36
CA ALA A 315 -39.36 42.39 12.18
C ALA A 315 -39.22 41.02 12.90
N SER A 316 -39.91 39.96 12.45
CA SER A 316 -40.00 38.69 13.21
C SER A 316 -39.89 37.37 12.42
N MET A 317 -39.41 37.39 11.17
CA MET A 317 -39.19 36.15 10.37
C MET A 317 -37.84 36.13 9.61
N ALA A 318 -36.72 36.15 10.35
CA ALA A 318 -35.39 35.84 9.78
C ALA A 318 -34.37 35.40 10.85
N SER A 319 -34.34 34.11 11.24
CA SER A 319 -33.27 33.54 12.09
C SER A 319 -33.23 31.99 12.08
N ALA A 320 -32.71 31.39 11.01
CA ALA A 320 -32.03 30.08 11.02
C ALA A 320 -31.48 29.72 9.63
N SER A 321 -30.20 29.32 9.55
CA SER A 321 -29.43 29.02 8.32
C SER A 321 -29.28 30.21 7.34
N GLY A 322 -28.18 30.35 6.60
CA GLY A 322 -26.91 29.61 6.61
C GLY A 322 -25.85 30.38 5.80
N MET A 323 -24.60 29.90 5.77
CA MET A 323 -23.49 30.52 5.01
C MET A 323 -23.90 30.96 3.59
N GLU A 324 -23.62 32.22 3.21
CA GLU A 324 -22.41 32.51 2.43
C GLU A 324 -22.12 34.01 2.14
N SER A 325 -20.84 34.27 1.84
CA SER A 325 -20.32 35.21 0.82
C SER A 325 -20.90 36.64 0.72
N ALA A 326 -20.28 37.58 1.44
CA ALA A 326 -20.37 39.02 1.14
C ALA A 326 -19.27 39.45 0.16
N SER A 327 -19.64 40.11 -0.96
CA SER A 327 -18.71 40.72 -1.91
C SER A 327 -19.13 42.14 -2.29
N ASN A 328 -18.24 43.09 -2.03
CA ASN A 328 -18.03 44.39 -2.68
C ASN A 328 -19.23 45.12 -3.35
N SER A 329 -19.77 46.11 -2.64
CA SER A 329 -20.01 47.45 -3.20
C SER A 329 -20.00 48.48 -2.04
N SER A 330 -18.86 49.09 -1.68
CA SER A 330 -18.12 50.15 -2.40
C SER A 330 -18.80 51.53 -2.34
N THR A 331 -18.11 52.50 -1.69
CA THR A 331 -18.26 53.97 -1.81
C THR A 331 -19.60 54.60 -1.35
N SER A 332 -19.64 55.76 -0.69
CA SER A 332 -18.58 56.71 -0.29
C SER A 332 -19.00 57.62 0.88
N ASN A 333 -18.01 58.25 1.52
CA ASN A 333 -17.88 59.66 1.93
C ASN A 333 -19.14 60.57 1.92
N ASP A 334 -19.29 61.58 2.79
CA ASP A 334 -18.60 62.03 4.01
C ASP A 334 -19.35 63.29 4.54
N SER A 335 -18.99 63.79 5.73
CA SER A 335 -19.21 65.15 6.22
C SER A 335 -20.63 65.57 6.63
N GLY A 336 -20.80 65.89 7.92
CA GLY A 336 -22.06 66.33 8.51
C GLY A 336 -21.97 66.76 9.98
N TYR A 337 -20.83 67.33 10.41
CA TYR A 337 -20.66 67.81 11.79
C TYR A 337 -21.44 69.12 12.04
N GLU A 338 -22.58 69.04 12.73
CA GLU A 338 -23.13 70.18 13.49
C GLU A 338 -23.39 69.83 14.96
N LEU A 339 -23.13 70.80 15.83
CA LEU A 339 -23.03 70.65 17.28
C LEU A 339 -24.37 70.94 17.97
N VAL A 340 -25.25 69.94 18.10
CA VAL A 340 -26.42 70.04 18.98
C VAL A 340 -26.04 69.63 20.40
N LYS A 341 -25.93 70.65 21.26
CA LYS A 341 -25.39 70.62 22.62
C LYS A 341 -25.98 69.54 23.53
N THR A 342 -25.10 68.88 24.28
CA THR A 342 -25.43 68.24 25.57
C THR A 342 -26.19 69.21 26.48
N GLY A 343 -27.33 68.77 27.01
CA GLY A 343 -28.20 69.57 27.88
C GLY A 343 -29.62 69.02 27.92
N ARG A 344 -30.29 68.96 26.75
CA ARG A 344 -31.71 68.56 26.63
C ARG A 344 -32.04 67.16 27.16
N LEU A 345 -31.08 66.24 27.18
CA LEU A 345 -31.26 64.91 27.77
C LEU A 345 -31.18 64.95 29.31
N SER A 346 -30.46 65.92 29.91
CA SER A 346 -30.52 66.16 31.36
C SER A 346 -31.86 66.78 31.72
N ASP A 347 -32.27 67.84 31.01
CA ASP A 347 -33.56 68.51 31.22
C ASP A 347 -34.72 67.49 31.26
N LEU A 348 -34.77 66.57 30.29
CA LEU A 348 -35.77 65.50 30.22
C LEU A 348 -35.65 64.45 31.35
N VAL A 349 -34.43 64.11 31.80
CA VAL A 349 -34.20 63.20 32.92
C VAL A 349 -34.58 63.84 34.26
N ASP A 350 -34.36 65.15 34.41
CA ASP A 350 -34.75 65.93 35.59
C ASP A 350 -36.28 66.15 35.62
N GLU A 351 -36.95 66.38 34.48
CA GLU A 351 -38.40 66.37 34.37
C GLU A 351 -39.00 64.99 34.68
N LEU A 352 -38.43 63.89 34.16
CA LEU A 352 -38.85 62.53 34.48
C LEU A 352 -38.65 62.21 35.98
N CYS A 353 -37.51 62.57 36.57
CA CYS A 353 -37.27 62.46 38.00
C CYS A 353 -38.27 63.27 38.83
N SER A 354 -38.73 64.41 38.32
CA SER A 354 -39.73 65.26 38.97
C SER A 354 -41.14 64.67 38.87
N LEU A 355 -41.52 64.13 37.71
CA LEU A 355 -42.79 63.42 37.49
C LEU A 355 -42.90 62.15 38.34
N ILE A 356 -41.82 61.35 38.44
CA ILE A 356 -41.79 60.14 39.29
C ILE A 356 -41.95 60.51 40.78
N LYS A 357 -41.39 61.63 41.23
CA LYS A 357 -41.57 62.14 42.60
C LYS A 357 -42.98 62.70 42.82
N ALA A 358 -43.56 63.40 41.84
CA ALA A 358 -44.94 63.89 41.91
C ALA A 358 -45.98 62.75 41.91
N GLY A 359 -45.74 61.68 41.14
CA GLY A 359 -46.62 60.51 41.05
C GLY A 359 -46.79 59.75 42.36
N LYS A 360 -45.78 59.76 43.26
CA LYS A 360 -45.90 59.20 44.62
C LYS A 360 -46.66 60.10 45.62
N GLY A 361 -47.12 61.29 45.21
CA GLY A 361 -47.76 62.26 46.11
C GLY A 361 -49.29 62.19 46.22
N HIS A 362 -50.00 61.62 45.23
CA HIS A 362 -51.45 61.87 45.04
C HIS A 362 -52.33 60.61 44.98
N SER A 363 -52.33 59.80 46.05
CA SER A 363 -53.49 58.98 46.38
C SER A 363 -53.62 58.74 47.89
N ARG A 364 -54.55 59.48 48.52
CA ARG A 364 -55.04 59.22 49.89
C ARG A 364 -56.55 59.43 49.98
N THR A 365 -57.30 58.75 49.10
CA THR A 365 -58.77 58.73 49.14
C THR A 365 -59.32 57.31 48.93
N SER A 366 -59.74 56.68 50.02
CA SER A 366 -60.59 55.48 50.08
C SER A 366 -60.05 54.15 49.50
N SER A 367 -60.83 53.09 49.77
CA SER A 367 -60.70 51.72 49.25
C SER A 367 -59.53 50.88 49.77
N THR A 368 -59.88 49.97 50.67
CA THR A 368 -59.04 48.87 51.15
C THR A 368 -58.65 47.89 50.03
N SER A 369 -57.62 47.08 50.29
CA SER A 369 -57.16 45.89 49.53
C SER A 369 -56.44 46.07 48.18
N SER A 370 -56.75 47.07 47.34
CA SER A 370 -56.25 47.03 45.94
C SER A 370 -54.78 47.43 45.73
N GLY A 371 -54.19 48.30 46.57
CA GLY A 371 -52.82 48.79 46.35
C GLY A 371 -51.72 47.75 46.60
N ILE A 372 -51.96 46.86 47.58
CA ILE A 372 -51.04 45.76 47.94
C ILE A 372 -50.98 44.71 46.82
N GLY A 373 -52.06 44.56 46.03
CA GLY A 373 -52.10 43.65 44.89
C GLY A 373 -51.05 44.01 43.83
N LEU A 374 -51.00 45.28 43.40
CA LEU A 374 -50.05 45.74 42.38
C LEU A 374 -48.59 45.66 42.85
N GLU A 375 -48.33 45.90 44.14
CA GLU A 375 -46.98 45.78 44.71
C GLU A 375 -46.54 44.29 44.76
N LEU A 376 -47.42 43.38 45.18
CA LEU A 376 -47.20 41.93 45.13
C LEU A 376 -47.10 41.37 43.71
N GLU A 377 -47.83 41.92 42.74
CA GLU A 377 -47.73 41.53 41.32
C GLU A 377 -46.38 41.94 40.74
N LEU A 378 -45.91 43.17 41.03
CA LEU A 378 -44.60 43.63 40.59
C LEU A 378 -43.45 42.84 41.27
N GLU A 379 -43.59 42.50 42.55
CA GLU A 379 -42.66 41.60 43.24
C GLU A 379 -42.67 40.20 42.63
N ALA A 380 -43.84 39.65 42.30
CA ALA A 380 -43.97 38.35 41.64
C ALA A 380 -43.38 38.35 40.21
N GLU A 381 -43.52 39.43 39.46
CA GLU A 381 -42.85 39.60 38.17
C GLU A 381 -41.33 39.73 38.30
N LEU A 382 -40.83 40.50 39.27
CA LEU A 382 -39.41 40.57 39.58
C LEU A 382 -38.84 39.21 40.02
N HIS A 383 -39.61 38.41 40.78
CA HIS A 383 -39.22 37.05 41.12
C HIS A 383 -39.20 36.12 39.90
N ARG A 384 -40.24 36.12 39.04
CA ARG A 384 -40.23 35.36 37.78
C ARG A 384 -39.06 35.76 36.86
N ALA A 385 -38.75 37.05 36.78
CA ALA A 385 -37.62 37.57 36.00
C ALA A 385 -36.26 37.16 36.58
N ARG A 386 -36.08 37.18 37.90
CA ARG A 386 -34.90 36.64 38.58
C ARG A 386 -34.74 35.15 38.34
N GLU A 387 -35.79 34.36 38.54
CA GLU A 387 -35.73 32.92 38.26
C GLU A 387 -35.46 32.63 36.77
N ALA A 388 -35.95 33.45 35.85
CA ALA A 388 -35.65 33.33 34.42
C ALA A 388 -34.18 33.66 34.11
N LEU A 389 -33.63 34.70 34.76
CA LEU A 389 -32.20 35.03 34.71
C LEU A 389 -31.36 33.85 35.25
N GLU A 390 -31.65 33.36 36.45
CA GLU A 390 -30.92 32.22 37.03
C GLU A 390 -31.06 30.93 36.19
N ARG A 391 -32.19 30.71 35.50
CA ARG A 391 -32.34 29.60 34.54
C ARG A 391 -31.44 29.80 33.32
N SER A 392 -31.31 31.03 32.82
CA SER A 392 -30.41 31.34 31.71
C SER A 392 -28.93 31.28 32.11
N GLU A 393 -28.59 31.65 33.35
CA GLU A 393 -27.24 31.54 33.90
C GLU A 393 -26.83 30.07 34.05
N ARG A 394 -27.68 29.23 34.66
CA ARG A 394 -27.46 27.77 34.72
C ARG A 394 -27.32 27.14 33.34
N ALA A 395 -28.14 27.55 32.36
CA ALA A 395 -28.03 27.07 30.98
C ALA A 395 -26.72 27.51 30.30
N LEU A 396 -26.20 28.70 30.61
CA LEU A 396 -24.89 29.17 30.14
C LEU A 396 -23.74 28.41 30.82
N GLU A 397 -23.85 28.11 32.11
CA GLU A 397 -22.89 27.25 32.83
C GLU A 397 -22.86 25.84 32.22
N GLU A 398 -24.02 25.20 32.00
CA GLU A 398 -24.14 23.91 31.33
C GLU A 398 -23.53 23.92 29.92
N LEU A 399 -23.74 24.99 29.14
CA LEU A 399 -23.16 25.14 27.80
C LEU A 399 -21.64 25.34 27.86
N GLN A 400 -21.14 26.11 28.83
CA GLN A 400 -19.71 26.32 29.05
C GLN A 400 -19.01 25.02 29.48
N ASP A 401 -19.68 24.20 30.29
CA ASP A 401 -19.21 22.89 30.71
C ASP A 401 -19.25 21.85 29.59
N GLN A 402 -20.22 21.94 28.67
CA GLN A 402 -20.20 21.17 27.42
C GLN A 402 -19.03 21.60 26.53
N PHE A 403 -18.74 22.90 26.43
CA PHE A 403 -17.59 23.42 25.68
C PHE A 403 -16.26 22.93 26.28
N LYS A 404 -16.09 22.94 27.61
CA LYS A 404 -14.90 22.38 28.29
C LYS A 404 -14.70 20.91 27.93
N ARG A 405 -15.73 20.07 28.04
CA ARG A 405 -15.67 18.64 27.69
C ARG A 405 -15.37 18.39 26.21
N ALA A 406 -15.90 19.23 25.32
CA ALA A 406 -15.58 19.17 23.89
C ALA A 406 -14.12 19.58 23.62
N GLN A 407 -13.61 20.60 24.30
CA GLN A 407 -12.21 21.04 24.22
C GLN A 407 -11.25 19.96 24.75
N GLU A 408 -11.58 19.32 25.88
CA GLU A 408 -10.85 18.17 26.43
C GLU A 408 -10.81 17.02 25.40
N GLN A 409 -11.96 16.65 24.81
CA GLN A 409 -12.02 15.62 23.76
C GLN A 409 -11.19 15.97 22.52
N VAL A 410 -11.14 17.25 22.12
CA VAL A 410 -10.29 17.70 21.01
C VAL A 410 -8.80 17.57 21.37
N GLN A 411 -8.38 17.90 22.59
CA GLN A 411 -6.99 17.71 23.04
C GLN A 411 -6.63 16.22 23.16
N ASP A 412 -7.56 15.39 23.62
CA ASP A 412 -7.44 13.93 23.66
C ASP A 412 -7.26 13.33 22.25
N LEU A 413 -8.02 13.82 21.26
CA LEU A 413 -7.90 13.38 19.86
C LEU A 413 -6.61 13.92 19.20
N GLN A 414 -6.18 15.14 19.53
CA GLN A 414 -4.91 15.69 19.05
C GLN A 414 -3.70 14.91 19.59
N SER A 415 -3.69 14.56 20.89
CA SER A 415 -2.60 13.75 21.46
C SER A 415 -2.55 12.34 20.86
N LYS A 416 -3.71 11.69 20.67
CA LYS A 416 -3.81 10.39 19.96
C LYS A 416 -3.34 10.50 18.51
N LEU A 417 -3.70 11.56 17.79
CA LEU A 417 -3.21 11.81 16.43
C LEU A 417 -1.68 11.94 16.40
N THR A 418 -1.07 12.74 17.27
CA THR A 418 0.40 12.89 17.28
C THR A 418 1.16 11.60 17.64
N VAL A 419 0.57 10.74 18.48
CA VAL A 419 1.14 9.41 18.77
C VAL A 419 1.04 8.51 17.53
N CYS A 420 -0.13 8.42 16.90
CA CYS A 420 -0.29 7.64 15.67
C CYS A 420 0.56 8.17 14.50
N GLU A 421 0.79 9.47 14.41
CA GLU A 421 1.73 10.07 13.44
C GLU A 421 3.19 9.68 13.72
N ALA A 422 3.59 9.61 14.99
CA ALA A 422 4.91 9.15 15.40
C ALA A 422 5.11 7.65 15.13
N GLU A 423 4.13 6.80 15.48
CA GLU A 423 4.13 5.36 15.16
C GLU A 423 4.16 5.12 13.64
N LEU A 424 3.39 5.90 12.88
CA LEU A 424 3.39 5.87 11.42
C LEU A 424 4.72 6.39 10.83
N SER A 425 5.45 7.28 11.50
CA SER A 425 6.79 7.69 11.08
C SER A 425 7.83 6.59 11.36
N GLY A 426 7.85 6.01 12.56
CA GLY A 426 8.76 4.93 12.93
C GLY A 426 8.62 3.71 12.02
N THR A 427 7.39 3.24 11.78
CA THR A 427 7.12 2.11 10.88
C THR A 427 7.47 2.40 9.41
N LYS A 428 7.41 3.67 8.96
CA LYS A 428 7.94 4.07 7.64
C LYS A 428 9.45 3.97 7.61
N GLU A 429 10.15 4.49 8.63
CA GLU A 429 11.61 4.41 8.72
C GLU A 429 12.13 2.97 8.81
N GLU A 430 11.48 2.11 9.61
CA GLU A 430 11.82 0.69 9.71
C GLU A 430 11.67 -0.03 8.37
N ARG A 431 10.58 0.24 7.63
CA ARG A 431 10.36 -0.29 6.29
C ARG A 431 11.40 0.22 5.29
N ASP A 432 11.88 1.46 5.41
CA ASP A 432 12.91 2.00 4.52
C ASP A 432 14.34 1.55 4.89
N ARG A 433 14.63 1.33 6.18
CA ARG A 433 15.84 0.60 6.63
C ARG A 433 15.86 -0.82 6.05
N ALA A 434 14.77 -1.57 6.22
CA ALA A 434 14.66 -2.94 5.71
C ALA A 434 14.78 -3.03 4.18
N ARG A 435 14.29 -2.02 3.44
CA ARG A 435 14.51 -1.91 1.98
C ARG A 435 15.98 -1.67 1.65
N ALA A 436 16.62 -0.71 2.30
CA ALA A 436 18.05 -0.43 2.09
C ALA A 436 18.92 -1.66 2.42
N ASP A 437 18.60 -2.41 3.48
CA ASP A 437 19.30 -3.65 3.83
C ASP A 437 19.07 -4.77 2.79
N MET A 438 17.86 -4.89 2.23
CA MET A 438 17.59 -5.82 1.12
C MET A 438 18.36 -5.43 -0.16
N GLU A 439 18.40 -4.14 -0.50
CA GLU A 439 19.13 -3.63 -1.67
C GLU A 439 20.64 -3.81 -1.49
N ASN A 440 21.20 -3.44 -0.34
CA ASN A 440 22.61 -3.70 0.01
C ASN A 440 22.94 -5.20 0.00
N SER A 441 22.04 -6.06 0.47
CA SER A 441 22.20 -7.52 0.42
C SER A 441 22.18 -8.04 -1.03
N HIS A 442 21.36 -7.45 -1.91
CA HIS A 442 21.36 -7.79 -3.34
C HIS A 442 22.66 -7.37 -4.00
N LEU A 443 23.10 -6.13 -3.81
CA LEU A 443 24.37 -5.60 -4.35
C LEU A 443 25.58 -6.43 -3.86
N ALA A 444 25.62 -6.81 -2.58
CA ALA A 444 26.66 -7.68 -2.04
C ALA A 444 26.65 -9.09 -2.68
N ARG A 445 25.47 -9.65 -2.96
CA ARG A 445 25.34 -10.92 -3.69
C ARG A 445 25.78 -10.79 -5.15
N ASP A 446 25.40 -9.71 -5.84
CA ASP A 446 25.81 -9.44 -7.23
C ASP A 446 27.33 -9.24 -7.34
N GLU A 447 27.95 -8.59 -6.36
CA GLU A 447 29.41 -8.49 -6.30
C GLU A 447 30.09 -9.84 -6.08
N LEU A 448 29.55 -10.69 -5.20
CA LEU A 448 30.08 -12.05 -4.98
C LEU A 448 29.91 -12.92 -6.23
N LEU A 449 28.78 -12.82 -6.94
CA LEU A 449 28.54 -13.50 -8.21
C LEU A 449 29.51 -13.00 -9.30
N ARG A 450 29.74 -11.68 -9.38
CA ARG A 450 30.70 -11.09 -10.32
C ARG A 450 32.13 -11.59 -10.07
N LYS A 451 32.58 -11.58 -8.80
CA LYS A 451 33.90 -12.13 -8.39
C LYS A 451 33.99 -13.64 -8.64
N ALA A 452 32.89 -14.38 -8.51
CA ALA A 452 32.82 -15.81 -8.86
C ALA A 452 32.90 -16.06 -10.38
N TRP A 453 32.32 -15.19 -11.21
CA TRP A 453 32.48 -15.26 -12.67
C TRP A 453 33.89 -14.85 -13.11
N GLU A 454 34.46 -13.77 -12.58
CA GLU A 454 35.83 -13.33 -12.86
C GLU A 454 36.86 -14.43 -12.52
N THR A 455 36.71 -15.10 -11.37
CA THR A 455 37.59 -16.21 -10.96
C THR A 455 37.39 -17.47 -11.80
N ARG A 456 36.14 -17.82 -12.16
CA ARG A 456 35.83 -18.90 -13.12
C ARG A 456 36.46 -18.62 -14.48
N ASP A 457 36.25 -17.43 -15.03
CA ASP A 457 36.64 -17.08 -16.40
C ASP A 457 38.16 -16.91 -16.50
N GLY A 458 38.80 -16.37 -15.46
CA GLY A 458 40.26 -16.41 -15.31
C GLY A 458 40.82 -17.83 -15.20
N ALA A 459 40.11 -18.77 -14.56
CA ALA A 459 40.51 -20.18 -14.52
C ALA A 459 40.33 -20.88 -15.88
N VAL A 460 39.24 -20.61 -16.61
CA VAL A 460 39.01 -21.09 -17.98
C VAL A 460 40.08 -20.53 -18.93
N ALA A 461 40.42 -19.24 -18.83
CA ALA A 461 41.51 -18.63 -19.61
C ALA A 461 42.86 -19.33 -19.35
N ARG A 462 43.22 -19.59 -18.09
CA ARG A 462 44.43 -20.35 -17.74
C ARG A 462 44.39 -21.79 -18.28
N LYS A 463 43.25 -22.48 -18.17
CA LYS A 463 43.09 -23.84 -18.73
C LYS A 463 43.33 -23.84 -20.25
N ASN A 464 42.65 -22.95 -20.98
CA ASN A 464 42.75 -22.87 -22.43
C ASN A 464 44.17 -22.48 -22.88
N HIS A 465 44.87 -21.63 -22.12
CA HIS A 465 46.27 -21.27 -22.38
C HIS A 465 47.19 -22.51 -22.26
N VAL A 466 47.08 -23.28 -21.17
CA VAL A 466 47.87 -24.51 -20.97
C VAL A 466 47.51 -25.59 -21.99
N GLU A 467 46.25 -25.70 -22.40
CA GLU A 467 45.84 -26.61 -23.48
C GLU A 467 46.46 -26.24 -24.84
N VAL A 468 46.61 -24.95 -25.14
CA VAL A 468 47.32 -24.47 -26.34
C VAL A 468 48.83 -24.75 -26.26
N GLU A 469 49.45 -24.58 -25.09
CA GLU A 469 50.87 -24.92 -24.89
C GLU A 469 51.12 -26.44 -24.95
N LEU A 470 50.20 -27.25 -24.44
CA LEU A 470 50.23 -28.71 -24.55
C LEU A 470 50.04 -29.16 -26.02
N ALA A 471 49.16 -28.50 -26.78
CA ALA A 471 49.01 -28.75 -28.21
C ALA A 471 50.29 -28.38 -28.98
N ARG A 472 50.91 -27.25 -28.65
CA ARG A 472 52.18 -26.79 -29.25
C ARG A 472 53.32 -27.76 -28.97
N THR A 473 53.58 -28.08 -27.70
CA THR A 473 54.66 -29.02 -27.32
C THR A 473 54.45 -30.42 -27.90
N ARG A 474 53.20 -30.86 -28.08
CA ARG A 474 52.88 -32.09 -28.81
C ARG A 474 53.26 -32.00 -30.30
N ILE A 475 53.03 -30.87 -30.97
CA ILE A 475 53.47 -30.63 -32.35
C ILE A 475 55.00 -30.62 -32.42
N ASP A 476 55.68 -29.92 -31.50
CA ASP A 476 57.14 -29.86 -31.43
C ASP A 476 57.76 -31.27 -31.28
N VAL A 477 57.18 -32.13 -30.43
CA VAL A 477 57.59 -33.54 -30.27
C VAL A 477 57.29 -34.37 -31.53
N MET A 478 56.16 -34.17 -32.21
CA MET A 478 55.87 -34.85 -33.46
C MET A 478 56.84 -34.44 -34.57
N GLN A 479 57.24 -33.17 -34.64
CA GLN A 479 58.23 -32.66 -35.59
C GLN A 479 59.62 -33.22 -35.30
N ALA A 480 60.06 -33.24 -34.02
CA ALA A 480 61.33 -33.85 -33.62
C ALA A 480 61.38 -35.35 -33.95
N ASN A 481 60.27 -36.07 -33.77
CA ASN A 481 60.18 -37.49 -34.16
C ASN A 481 60.25 -37.70 -35.69
N SER A 482 59.68 -36.80 -36.51
CA SER A 482 59.84 -36.83 -37.97
C SER A 482 61.31 -36.67 -38.35
N GLN A 483 61.97 -35.63 -37.82
CA GLN A 483 63.40 -35.36 -38.06
C GLN A 483 64.30 -36.52 -37.61
N LEU A 484 63.96 -37.19 -36.50
CA LEU A 484 64.66 -38.39 -36.04
C LEU A 484 64.47 -39.56 -37.02
N LEU A 485 63.25 -39.80 -37.52
CA LEU A 485 62.97 -40.85 -38.50
C LEU A 485 63.68 -40.60 -39.83
N GLU A 486 63.67 -39.35 -40.31
CA GLU A 486 64.39 -38.92 -41.52
C GLU A 486 65.91 -39.10 -41.36
N ALA A 487 66.47 -38.78 -40.20
CA ALA A 487 67.89 -39.00 -39.90
C ALA A 487 68.25 -40.49 -39.77
N ILE A 488 67.36 -41.32 -39.22
CA ILE A 488 67.52 -42.78 -39.18
C ILE A 488 67.47 -43.37 -40.60
N GLN A 489 66.54 -42.93 -41.44
CA GLN A 489 66.44 -43.35 -42.85
C GLN A 489 67.73 -43.01 -43.61
N GLN A 490 68.19 -41.75 -43.55
CA GLN A 490 69.46 -41.32 -44.16
C GLN A 490 70.65 -42.13 -43.64
N LYS A 491 70.69 -42.47 -42.35
CA LYS A 491 71.74 -43.33 -41.77
C LYS A 491 71.69 -44.76 -42.33
N VAL A 492 70.49 -45.34 -42.49
CA VAL A 492 70.29 -46.69 -43.06
C VAL A 492 70.65 -46.73 -44.54
N GLU A 493 70.28 -45.72 -45.31
CA GLU A 493 70.68 -45.56 -46.71
C GLU A 493 72.21 -45.49 -46.84
N LEU A 494 72.87 -44.71 -45.98
CA LEU A 494 74.34 -44.61 -45.96
C LEU A 494 75.01 -45.91 -45.52
N SER A 495 74.44 -46.69 -44.58
CA SER A 495 75.00 -47.99 -44.23
C SER A 495 74.82 -49.02 -45.34
N GLN A 496 73.67 -49.04 -46.03
CA GLN A 496 73.46 -49.90 -47.20
C GLN A 496 74.41 -49.54 -48.35
N GLN A 497 74.68 -48.24 -48.57
CA GLN A 497 75.70 -47.80 -49.54
C GLN A 497 77.10 -48.27 -49.12
N LEU A 498 77.46 -48.19 -47.84
CA LEU A 498 78.75 -48.70 -47.34
C LEU A 498 78.87 -50.22 -47.47
N GLU A 499 77.81 -50.99 -47.23
CA GLU A 499 77.76 -52.44 -47.43
C GLU A 499 77.93 -52.81 -48.92
N GLN A 500 77.27 -52.08 -49.84
CA GLN A 500 77.47 -52.24 -51.28
C GLN A 500 78.92 -51.92 -51.69
N TRP A 501 79.50 -50.82 -51.22
CA TRP A 501 80.90 -50.47 -51.48
C TRP A 501 81.89 -51.51 -50.92
N GLN A 502 81.57 -52.15 -49.79
CA GLN A 502 82.37 -53.26 -49.25
C GLN A 502 82.27 -54.51 -50.13
N MET A 503 81.07 -54.86 -50.60
CA MET A 503 80.85 -55.97 -51.54
C MET A 503 81.59 -55.74 -52.87
N ASP A 504 81.46 -54.54 -53.46
CA ASP A 504 82.14 -54.17 -54.71
C ASP A 504 83.66 -54.21 -54.55
N MET A 505 84.21 -53.81 -53.40
CA MET A 505 85.64 -53.95 -53.11
C MET A 505 86.08 -55.40 -52.87
N GLN A 506 85.26 -56.24 -52.23
CA GLN A 506 85.55 -57.67 -52.10
C GLN A 506 85.58 -58.35 -53.47
N LEU A 507 84.61 -58.07 -54.34
CA LEU A 507 84.58 -58.57 -55.72
C LEU A 507 85.79 -58.09 -56.53
N LEU A 508 86.21 -56.82 -56.39
CA LEU A 508 87.41 -56.30 -57.05
C LEU A 508 88.72 -56.94 -56.51
N LEU A 509 88.77 -57.29 -55.23
CA LEU A 509 89.91 -58.02 -54.65
C LEU A 509 89.94 -59.48 -55.13
N ASP A 510 88.79 -60.16 -55.14
CA ASP A 510 88.63 -61.53 -55.64
C ASP A 510 88.97 -61.62 -57.13
N ASP A 511 88.49 -60.70 -57.97
CA ASP A 511 88.85 -60.66 -59.39
C ASP A 511 90.32 -60.28 -59.60
N ASN A 512 90.92 -59.44 -58.75
CA ASN A 512 92.36 -59.19 -58.81
C ASN A 512 93.18 -60.43 -58.39
N MET A 513 92.68 -61.23 -57.45
CA MET A 513 93.27 -62.52 -57.06
C MET A 513 93.09 -63.58 -58.16
N ARG A 514 91.91 -63.68 -58.79
CA ARG A 514 91.67 -64.53 -59.97
C ARG A 514 92.55 -64.14 -61.14
N GLN A 515 92.71 -62.84 -61.43
CA GLN A 515 93.63 -62.34 -62.45
C GLN A 515 95.08 -62.71 -62.14
N LYS A 516 95.53 -62.58 -60.88
CA LYS A 516 96.87 -63.03 -60.47
C LYS A 516 97.05 -64.54 -60.63
N LEU A 517 96.10 -65.34 -60.15
CA LEU A 517 96.14 -66.80 -60.26
C LEU A 517 96.14 -67.26 -61.73
N THR A 518 95.23 -66.77 -62.56
CA THR A 518 95.19 -67.10 -64.00
C THR A 518 96.42 -66.60 -64.75
N THR A 519 97.00 -65.44 -64.38
CA THR A 519 98.30 -64.99 -64.92
C THR A 519 99.44 -65.92 -64.51
N GLN A 520 99.41 -66.44 -63.29
CA GLN A 520 100.39 -67.40 -62.77
C GLN A 520 100.22 -68.79 -63.39
N GLU A 521 98.99 -69.24 -63.65
CA GLU A 521 98.68 -70.47 -64.38
C GLU A 521 99.10 -70.37 -65.84
N GLN A 522 98.78 -69.28 -66.54
CA GLN A 522 99.28 -69.02 -67.91
C GLN A 522 100.81 -69.02 -67.96
N ARG A 523 101.48 -68.51 -66.92
CA ARG A 523 102.94 -68.55 -66.77
C ARG A 523 103.50 -69.95 -66.47
N ASN A 524 102.69 -70.86 -65.94
CA ASN A 524 103.06 -72.25 -65.65
C ASN A 524 102.70 -73.23 -66.78
N VAL A 525 101.77 -72.88 -67.67
CA VAL A 525 101.21 -73.76 -68.73
C VAL A 525 101.89 -73.55 -70.10
N ALA A 526 103.02 -72.85 -70.16
CA ALA A 526 103.79 -72.60 -71.39
C ALA A 526 105.16 -73.35 -71.45
N PRO A 527 105.18 -74.65 -71.84
CA PRO A 527 106.42 -75.41 -71.95
C PRO A 527 107.09 -75.33 -73.35
N THR A 528 108.37 -74.95 -73.32
CA THR A 528 109.47 -75.42 -74.22
C THR A 528 109.52 -75.01 -75.70
N THR A 529 110.77 -74.95 -76.18
CA THR A 529 111.25 -74.62 -77.55
C THR A 529 111.07 -73.15 -78.00
N GLY A 530 112.02 -72.55 -78.73
CA GLY A 530 113.37 -73.05 -79.01
C GLY A 530 114.06 -72.35 -80.20
N THR A 531 114.68 -71.19 -79.97
CA THR A 531 115.59 -70.48 -80.90
C THR A 531 114.94 -69.94 -82.19
N GLY A 532 115.04 -68.63 -82.49
CA GLY A 532 114.61 -68.13 -83.80
C GLY A 532 114.35 -66.62 -83.95
N ALA A 533 115.43 -65.83 -84.05
CA ALA A 533 115.60 -64.62 -84.87
C ALA A 533 114.42 -63.64 -85.19
N THR A 534 114.72 -62.36 -84.94
CA THR A 534 114.50 -61.17 -85.83
C THR A 534 113.15 -60.43 -85.97
N THR A 535 113.34 -59.10 -86.06
CA THR A 535 112.56 -58.07 -86.80
C THR A 535 111.16 -57.60 -86.34
N ALA A 536 111.19 -56.41 -85.73
CA ALA A 536 110.63 -55.16 -86.28
C ALA A 536 109.14 -54.78 -86.11
N ALA A 537 108.97 -53.75 -85.26
CA ALA A 537 108.26 -52.49 -85.55
C ALA A 537 106.73 -52.36 -85.33
N THR A 538 106.34 -51.10 -85.06
CA THR A 538 104.98 -50.51 -84.99
C THR A 538 104.09 -50.92 -83.79
N LYS A 539 103.10 -50.11 -83.36
CA LYS A 539 103.02 -48.64 -83.12
C LYS A 539 101.72 -48.39 -82.31
N SER A 540 101.59 -47.21 -81.69
CA SER A 540 100.29 -46.65 -81.20
C SER A 540 99.67 -47.34 -79.96
N THR A 541 98.77 -46.76 -79.14
CA THR A 541 98.39 -45.34 -78.91
C THR A 541 97.70 -45.18 -77.54
N ASN A 542 97.54 -43.92 -77.10
CA ASN A 542 96.50 -43.40 -76.18
C ASN A 542 96.49 -43.86 -74.70
N LYS A 543 96.68 -42.87 -73.81
CA LYS A 543 96.26 -42.93 -72.40
C LYS A 543 94.76 -42.59 -72.29
N PRO A 544 93.98 -43.25 -71.41
CA PRO A 544 92.57 -42.91 -71.21
C PRO A 544 92.36 -41.69 -70.27
N SER A 545 91.15 -41.15 -70.38
CA SER A 545 90.56 -40.01 -69.68
C SER A 545 90.78 -39.93 -68.16
N LYS A 546 90.84 -38.70 -67.63
CA LYS A 546 90.39 -38.35 -66.27
C LYS A 546 89.38 -37.21 -66.32
N ARG A 547 88.09 -37.51 -66.13
CA ARG A 547 87.03 -36.56 -65.72
C ARG A 547 85.96 -37.34 -64.96
N LEU A 548 85.80 -37.07 -63.66
CA LEU A 548 84.57 -37.26 -62.86
C LEU A 548 84.88 -36.98 -61.38
N PHE A 549 84.78 -35.70 -60.99
CA PHE A 549 84.59 -35.24 -59.61
C PHE A 549 83.79 -33.94 -59.69
N GLY A 550 82.66 -33.87 -58.99
CA GLY A 550 81.68 -32.80 -59.19
C GLY A 550 80.37 -33.00 -58.42
N PHE A 551 80.46 -33.40 -57.15
CA PHE A 551 79.31 -33.44 -56.23
C PHE A 551 79.75 -33.01 -54.83
N PHE A 552 79.72 -31.70 -54.59
CA PHE A 552 79.72 -31.10 -53.25
C PHE A 552 79.06 -29.72 -53.32
N GLN A 553 77.72 -29.71 -53.39
CA GLN A 553 76.92 -28.51 -53.21
C GLN A 553 75.56 -28.93 -52.61
N ARG A 554 75.21 -28.34 -51.48
CA ARG A 554 73.93 -28.45 -50.77
C ARG A 554 73.66 -27.12 -50.08
#